data_AF-A0A1B8YKT9-F1
#
_entry.id   AF-A0A1B8YKT9-F1
#
_cell.length_a   1.000
_cell.length_b   1.000
_cell.length_c   1.000
_cell.angle_alpha   90.00
_cell.angle_beta   90.00
_cell.angle_gamma   90.00
#
_symmetry.space_group_name_H-M   'P 1'
#
loop_
_entity.id
_entity.type
_entity.pdbx_description
1 polymer ?
#
loop_
_entity_poly.entity_id
_entity_poly.type
_entity_poly.pdbx_seq_one_letter_code
_entity_poly.pdbx_strand_id
1 'polypeptide(L)'
;MKQRLKNLLKKWFPTIHPLPAKRLASWEKEILAAPPDIKDAETIKHVEILDYLDNKECHIRNTQRRARSIALIPVTLGIISSLVLNINDFMESRKKSEYNLYRWIELVKKKYGEEFYLRNDLPDYMEDARYIGNDKEISLRKYLHYRYTYYENSSYLFKVDIGFLLLYLLIIPPFVWAMFFSRRQAPLIIDRERQIFYTWYKGKAYAARYPQVGMAEKTNIMFLKVYGLDENNQLIGRGFIPNVSSYSFAFLSSGNDKGLAVAFMVKFLLNGKEAVSKVDYKRHEPLIWWSKDKRPADLEAQIPLILAELDRLGPPDEDLSE
;
A
#
# COMPACT_ATOMS: atom_id res chain seq x y z
N MET A 1 7.64 25.72 -15.09
CA MET A 1 6.51 26.04 -14.19
C MET A 1 6.64 27.50 -13.73
N LYS A 2 5.75 28.41 -14.18
CA LYS A 2 5.92 29.86 -14.00
C LYS A 2 5.74 30.28 -12.53
N GLN A 3 6.68 31.09 -11.99
CA GLN A 3 6.70 31.67 -10.63
C GLN A 3 5.32 32.17 -10.13
N ARG A 4 4.50 32.67 -11.05
CA ARG A 4 3.16 33.23 -10.80
C ARG A 4 2.12 32.18 -10.37
N LEU A 5 2.20 30.95 -10.90
CA LEU A 5 1.37 29.82 -10.49
C LEU A 5 1.72 29.35 -9.08
N LYS A 6 3.03 29.26 -8.77
CA LYS A 6 3.51 28.98 -7.41
C LYS A 6 3.03 30.03 -6.42
N ASN A 7 3.03 31.31 -6.79
CA ASN A 7 2.59 32.38 -5.88
C ASN A 7 1.06 32.42 -5.69
N LEU A 8 0.26 32.12 -6.73
CA LEU A 8 -1.20 31.98 -6.60
C LEU A 8 -1.56 30.75 -5.77
N LEU A 9 -0.95 29.60 -6.03
CA LEU A 9 -1.17 28.38 -5.25
C LEU A 9 -0.65 28.50 -3.81
N LYS A 10 0.46 29.20 -3.56
CA LYS A 10 0.94 29.49 -2.19
C LYS A 10 0.02 30.45 -1.44
N LYS A 11 -0.71 31.32 -2.15
CA LYS A 11 -1.72 32.22 -1.58
C LYS A 11 -3.07 31.51 -1.35
N TRP A 12 -3.42 30.53 -2.20
CA TRP A 12 -4.65 29.73 -2.09
C TRP A 12 -4.53 28.55 -1.11
N PHE A 13 -3.33 28.01 -0.99
CA PHE A 13 -2.97 26.89 -0.11
C PHE A 13 -1.79 27.33 0.76
N PRO A 14 -1.99 28.26 1.71
CA PRO A 14 -0.93 28.63 2.63
C PRO A 14 -0.45 27.37 3.33
N THR A 15 0.86 27.19 3.32
CA THR A 15 1.57 26.14 4.05
C THR A 15 0.91 25.86 5.40
N ILE A 16 0.48 24.60 5.60
CA ILE A 16 0.09 23.99 6.88
C ILE A 16 -1.28 24.46 7.43
N HIS A 17 -2.24 24.86 6.59
CA HIS A 17 -3.63 24.95 7.03
C HIS A 17 -4.54 24.07 6.18
N PRO A 18 -5.43 23.25 6.80
CA PRO A 18 -6.39 22.45 6.06
C PRO A 18 -7.29 23.37 5.22
N LEU A 19 -7.51 23.03 3.95
CA LEU A 19 -8.61 23.59 3.18
C LEU A 19 -9.91 23.53 4.01
N PRO A 20 -10.64 24.64 4.15
CA PRO A 20 -11.87 24.61 4.91
C PRO A 20 -12.85 23.69 4.21
N ALA A 21 -13.43 22.79 5.01
CA ALA A 21 -14.57 21.97 4.71
C ALA A 21 -15.66 22.77 3.97
N LYS A 22 -15.69 22.68 2.63
CA LYS A 22 -16.62 23.41 1.77
C LYS A 22 -17.02 22.58 0.56
N ARG A 23 -18.08 22.99 -0.12
CA ARG A 23 -18.45 22.40 -1.42
C ARG A 23 -17.37 22.73 -2.44
N LEU A 24 -17.09 21.78 -3.33
CA LEU A 24 -16.09 21.95 -4.39
C LEU A 24 -16.42 23.16 -5.28
N ALA A 25 -17.70 23.35 -5.62
CA ALA A 25 -18.17 24.48 -6.42
C ALA A 25 -17.97 25.84 -5.76
N SER A 26 -17.85 25.92 -4.42
CA SER A 26 -17.54 27.18 -3.73
C SER A 26 -16.16 27.75 -4.09
N TRP A 27 -15.29 26.93 -4.69
CA TRP A 27 -13.94 27.30 -5.12
C TRP A 27 -13.82 27.47 -6.63
N GLU A 28 -14.93 27.35 -7.37
CA GLU A 28 -14.92 27.33 -8.83
C GLU A 28 -14.23 28.55 -9.43
N LYS A 29 -14.59 29.74 -8.93
CA LYS A 29 -14.07 31.02 -9.43
C LYS A 29 -12.55 31.09 -9.30
N GLU A 30 -12.02 30.67 -8.14
CA GLU A 30 -10.59 30.59 -7.89
C GLU A 30 -9.94 29.55 -8.80
N ILE A 31 -10.52 28.35 -8.88
CA ILE A 31 -9.98 27.24 -9.67
C ILE A 31 -9.91 27.60 -11.17
N LEU A 32 -10.94 28.22 -11.72
CA LEU A 32 -11.00 28.63 -13.11
C LEU A 32 -10.04 29.79 -13.42
N ALA A 33 -9.72 30.64 -12.45
CA ALA A 33 -8.73 31.70 -12.60
C ALA A 33 -7.28 31.17 -12.70
N ALA A 34 -7.03 29.91 -12.34
CA ALA A 34 -5.72 29.31 -12.51
C ALA A 34 -5.33 29.27 -14.00
N PRO A 35 -4.07 29.53 -14.38
CA PRO A 35 -3.66 29.45 -15.77
C PRO A 35 -3.93 28.06 -16.37
N PRO A 36 -4.28 27.96 -17.66
CA PRO A 36 -4.41 26.67 -18.34
C PRO A 36 -3.13 25.85 -18.23
N ASP A 37 -3.27 24.57 -17.93
CA ASP A 37 -2.16 23.61 -17.84
C ASP A 37 -2.51 22.39 -18.69
N ILE A 38 -2.67 22.65 -19.99
CA ILE A 38 -3.08 21.66 -21.00
C ILE A 38 -1.92 20.69 -21.23
N LYS A 39 -2.19 19.41 -21.03
CA LYS A 39 -1.21 18.34 -21.20
C LYS A 39 -1.15 17.83 -22.63
N ASP A 40 0.03 17.47 -23.07
CA ASP A 40 0.29 16.69 -24.27
C ASP A 40 0.47 15.20 -23.94
N ALA A 41 0.76 14.39 -24.96
CA ALA A 41 0.91 12.94 -24.82
C ALA A 41 2.05 12.51 -23.88
N GLU A 42 3.05 13.36 -23.65
CA GLU A 42 4.16 13.06 -22.75
C GLU A 42 3.81 13.49 -21.33
N THR A 43 3.40 14.74 -21.16
CA THR A 43 3.10 15.35 -19.86
C THR A 43 1.87 14.75 -19.17
N ILE A 44 0.89 14.24 -19.92
CA ILE A 44 -0.30 13.58 -19.35
C ILE A 44 0.06 12.31 -18.55
N LYS A 45 1.12 11.60 -18.93
CA LYS A 45 1.60 10.39 -18.24
C LYS A 45 2.01 10.67 -16.80
N HIS A 46 2.46 11.90 -16.54
CA HIS A 46 2.93 12.40 -15.25
C HIS A 46 1.82 12.98 -14.36
N VAL A 47 0.57 13.03 -14.84
CA VAL A 47 -0.57 13.45 -14.01
C VAL A 47 -0.92 12.33 -13.03
N GLU A 48 -0.45 12.46 -11.80
CA GLU A 48 -0.53 11.41 -10.77
C GLU A 48 -1.95 11.07 -10.33
N ILE A 49 -2.95 11.94 -10.54
CA ILE A 49 -4.35 11.64 -10.20
C ILE A 49 -5.06 10.78 -11.24
N LEU A 50 -4.52 10.68 -12.46
CA LEU A 50 -5.27 10.23 -13.62
C LEU A 50 -5.09 8.73 -13.90
N ASP A 51 -6.18 8.02 -14.12
CA ASP A 51 -6.21 6.64 -14.64
C ASP A 51 -6.78 6.57 -16.07
N TYR A 52 -7.80 7.39 -16.39
CA TYR A 52 -8.44 7.45 -17.71
C TYR A 52 -8.96 8.86 -18.01
N LEU A 53 -8.91 9.26 -19.27
CA LEU A 53 -9.43 10.53 -19.78
C LEU A 53 -9.90 10.38 -21.23
N ASP A 54 -11.14 10.77 -21.51
CA ASP A 54 -11.65 11.03 -22.86
C ASP A 54 -12.51 12.31 -22.86
N ASN A 55 -13.38 12.49 -23.86
CA ASN A 55 -14.26 13.66 -23.95
C ASN A 55 -15.43 13.66 -22.96
N LYS A 56 -15.78 12.49 -22.39
CA LYS A 56 -16.96 12.27 -21.54
C LYS A 56 -16.58 12.05 -20.08
N GLU A 57 -15.60 11.21 -19.82
CA GLU A 57 -15.23 10.75 -18.49
C GLU A 57 -13.76 11.03 -18.16
N CYS A 58 -13.53 11.36 -16.89
CA CYS A 58 -12.21 11.41 -16.28
C CYS A 58 -12.21 10.52 -15.04
N HIS A 59 -11.30 9.54 -15.00
CA HIS A 59 -11.20 8.59 -13.90
C HIS A 59 -10.02 8.94 -13.02
N ILE A 60 -10.32 9.31 -11.79
CA ILE A 60 -9.37 9.71 -10.78
C ILE A 60 -9.02 8.50 -9.91
N ARG A 61 -7.73 8.18 -9.80
CA ARG A 61 -7.27 7.04 -9.00
C ARG A 61 -7.00 7.42 -7.54
N ASN A 62 -7.13 6.42 -6.68
CA ASN A 62 -6.79 6.49 -5.26
C ASN A 62 -5.28 6.25 -5.01
N THR A 63 -4.86 6.45 -3.76
CA THR A 63 -3.48 6.33 -3.30
C THR A 63 -2.96 4.89 -3.18
N GLN A 64 -3.85 3.88 -3.20
CA GLN A 64 -3.49 2.50 -2.86
C GLN A 64 -2.46 1.90 -3.83
N ARG A 65 -2.55 2.26 -5.12
CA ARG A 65 -1.59 1.78 -6.13
C ARG A 65 -0.16 2.20 -5.78
N ARG A 66 0.03 3.47 -5.37
CA ARG A 66 1.34 3.99 -4.96
C ARG A 66 1.79 3.42 -3.63
N ALA A 67 0.88 3.34 -2.64
CA ALA A 67 1.15 2.70 -1.34
C ALA A 67 1.69 1.28 -1.53
N ARG A 68 1.07 0.53 -2.45
CA ARG A 68 1.47 -0.83 -2.76
C ARG A 68 2.82 -0.91 -3.47
N SER A 69 3.03 -0.11 -4.53
CA SER A 69 4.25 -0.19 -5.34
C SER A 69 5.48 0.39 -4.64
N ILE A 70 5.32 1.43 -3.83
CA ILE A 70 6.44 2.16 -3.21
C ILE A 70 6.74 1.63 -1.81
N ALA A 71 5.73 1.21 -1.04
CA ALA A 71 5.93 0.73 0.33
C ALA A 71 5.76 -0.78 0.44
N LEU A 72 4.57 -1.30 0.14
CA LEU A 72 4.24 -2.69 0.48
C LEU A 72 5.12 -3.72 -0.24
N ILE A 73 5.34 -3.55 -1.54
CA ILE A 73 6.19 -4.46 -2.33
C ILE A 73 7.64 -4.43 -1.85
N PRO A 74 8.32 -3.25 -1.80
CA PRO A 74 9.70 -3.18 -1.32
C PRO A 74 9.89 -3.71 0.10
N VAL A 75 8.98 -3.39 1.03
CA VAL A 75 9.07 -3.87 2.42
C VAL A 75 8.94 -5.40 2.48
N THR A 76 7.99 -5.97 1.74
CA THR A 76 7.83 -7.44 1.71
C THR A 76 9.06 -8.12 1.12
N LEU A 77 9.62 -7.57 0.03
CA LEU A 77 10.86 -8.09 -0.55
C LEU A 77 12.03 -7.98 0.44
N GLY A 78 12.13 -6.88 1.20
CA GLY A 78 13.12 -6.71 2.25
C GLY A 78 13.01 -7.78 3.34
N ILE A 79 11.79 -8.08 3.80
CA ILE A 79 11.53 -9.11 4.81
C ILE A 79 11.91 -10.50 4.28
N ILE A 80 11.53 -10.82 3.04
CA ILE A 80 11.88 -12.11 2.40
C ILE A 80 13.39 -12.24 2.22
N SER A 81 14.07 -11.20 1.74
CA SER A 81 15.52 -11.18 1.60
C SER A 81 16.21 -11.37 2.95
N SER A 82 15.69 -10.74 4.01
CA SER A 82 16.20 -10.93 5.37
C SER A 82 16.06 -12.38 5.84
N LEU A 83 14.93 -13.04 5.57
CA LEU A 83 14.75 -14.47 5.85
C LEU A 83 15.78 -15.33 5.09
N VAL A 84 15.98 -15.06 3.79
CA VAL A 84 16.95 -15.80 2.96
C VAL A 84 18.37 -15.66 3.51
N LEU A 85 18.77 -14.45 3.93
CA LEU A 85 20.08 -14.21 4.54
C LEU A 85 20.22 -14.99 5.85
N ASN A 86 19.22 -14.96 6.73
CA ASN A 86 19.24 -15.72 7.99
C ASN A 86 19.35 -17.23 7.75
N ILE A 87 18.63 -17.77 6.76
CA ILE A 87 18.75 -19.18 6.38
C ILE A 87 20.16 -19.48 5.88
N ASN A 88 20.73 -18.61 5.04
CA ASN A 88 22.08 -18.79 4.52
C ASN A 88 23.13 -18.78 5.64
N ASP A 89 23.04 -17.82 6.56
CA ASP A 89 23.94 -17.70 7.71
C ASP A 89 23.83 -18.94 8.63
N PHE A 90 22.62 -19.45 8.86
CA PHE A 90 22.39 -20.69 9.58
C PHE A 90 23.07 -21.89 8.88
N MET A 91 22.91 -22.00 7.56
CA MET A 91 23.50 -23.09 6.77
C MET A 91 25.03 -23.01 6.75
N GLU A 92 25.61 -21.81 6.65
CA GLU A 92 27.05 -21.62 6.73
C GLU A 92 27.60 -21.92 8.12
N SER A 93 26.91 -21.47 9.18
CA SER A 93 27.23 -21.81 10.56
C SER A 93 27.25 -23.32 10.75
N ARG A 94 26.21 -24.02 10.26
CA ARG A 94 26.13 -25.47 10.32
C ARG A 94 27.31 -26.16 9.65
N LYS A 95 27.68 -25.76 8.43
CA LYS A 95 28.82 -26.36 7.72
C LYS A 95 30.13 -26.24 8.51
N LYS A 96 30.39 -25.06 9.09
CA LYS A 96 31.57 -24.81 9.94
C LYS A 96 31.54 -25.67 11.20
N SER A 97 30.37 -25.77 11.84
CA SER A 97 30.15 -26.61 13.02
C SER A 97 30.40 -28.09 12.74
N GLU A 98 29.85 -28.62 11.65
CA GLU A 98 30.04 -30.01 11.24
C GLU A 98 31.52 -30.32 10.97
N TYR A 99 32.23 -29.42 10.27
CA TYR A 99 33.67 -29.56 10.04
C TYR A 99 34.47 -29.64 11.35
N ASN A 100 34.20 -28.75 12.30
CA ASN A 100 34.90 -28.75 13.59
C ASN A 100 34.58 -30.02 14.40
N LEU A 101 33.33 -30.47 14.35
CA LEU A 101 32.87 -31.66 15.04
C LEU A 101 33.49 -32.94 14.46
N TYR A 102 33.59 -33.08 13.14
CA TYR A 102 34.30 -34.22 12.53
C TYR A 102 35.78 -34.25 12.93
N ARG A 103 36.46 -33.10 12.92
CA ARG A 103 37.85 -33.01 13.40
C ARG A 103 37.97 -33.39 14.87
N TRP A 104 37.02 -32.97 15.71
CA TRP A 104 36.99 -33.34 17.12
C TRP A 104 36.81 -34.85 17.29
N ILE A 105 35.85 -35.46 16.59
CA ILE A 105 35.59 -36.90 16.61
C ILE A 105 36.81 -37.70 16.14
N GLU A 106 37.51 -37.27 15.09
CA GLU A 106 38.75 -37.92 14.66
C GLU A 106 39.84 -37.93 15.74
N LEU A 107 39.98 -36.85 16.52
CA LEU A 107 40.92 -36.80 17.64
C LEU A 107 40.50 -37.73 18.76
N VAL A 108 39.21 -37.79 19.07
CA VAL A 108 38.66 -38.71 20.09
C VAL A 108 38.88 -40.17 19.65
N LYS A 109 38.63 -40.51 18.39
CA LYS A 109 38.90 -41.84 17.83
C LYS A 109 40.36 -42.23 17.95
N LYS A 110 41.29 -41.34 17.60
CA LYS A 110 42.73 -41.59 17.73
C LYS A 110 43.15 -41.90 19.16
N LYS A 111 42.49 -41.30 20.15
CA LYS A 111 42.83 -41.47 21.57
C LYS A 111 42.13 -42.66 22.23
N TYR A 112 40.87 -42.94 21.88
CA TYR A 112 40.03 -43.91 22.59
C TYR A 112 39.52 -45.09 21.74
N GLY A 113 39.87 -45.13 20.46
CA GLY A 113 39.47 -46.17 19.50
C GLY A 113 38.22 -45.80 18.67
N GLU A 114 37.98 -46.54 17.60
CA GLU A 114 36.86 -46.31 16.67
C GLU A 114 35.48 -46.45 17.36
N GLU A 115 35.38 -47.29 18.38
CA GLU A 115 34.15 -47.57 19.14
C GLU A 115 34.02 -46.71 20.40
N PHE A 116 34.68 -45.55 20.46
CA PHE A 116 34.64 -44.67 21.64
C PHE A 116 33.22 -44.32 22.10
N TYR A 117 32.27 -44.22 21.17
CA TYR A 117 30.88 -43.86 21.43
C TYR A 117 30.08 -44.93 22.21
N LEU A 118 30.60 -46.16 22.31
CA LEU A 118 30.04 -47.23 23.14
C LEU A 118 30.62 -47.27 24.56
N ARG A 119 31.64 -46.45 24.83
CA ARG A 119 32.35 -46.43 26.10
C ARG A 119 31.64 -45.55 27.12
N ASN A 120 31.47 -46.09 28.33
CA ASN A 120 30.88 -45.36 29.46
C ASN A 120 31.92 -44.57 30.29
N ASP A 121 33.22 -44.73 30.02
CA ASP A 121 34.33 -44.15 30.79
C ASP A 121 34.91 -42.86 30.19
N LEU A 122 34.28 -42.28 29.15
CA LEU A 122 34.75 -41.02 28.57
C LEU A 122 34.45 -39.83 29.51
N PRO A 123 35.33 -38.81 29.56
CA PRO A 123 35.08 -37.59 30.31
C PRO A 123 33.81 -36.85 29.87
N ASP A 124 33.13 -36.19 30.81
CA ASP A 124 31.88 -35.45 30.59
C ASP A 124 31.94 -34.41 29.46
N TYR A 125 33.11 -33.77 29.29
CA TYR A 125 33.31 -32.79 28.22
C TYR A 125 33.34 -33.39 26.80
N MET A 126 33.29 -34.72 26.67
CA MET A 126 33.23 -35.46 25.40
C MET A 126 31.84 -36.03 25.09
N GLU A 127 30.82 -35.72 25.89
CA GLU A 127 29.44 -36.19 25.65
C GLU A 127 28.89 -35.74 24.29
N ASP A 128 29.36 -34.60 23.79
CA ASP A 128 29.02 -34.08 22.49
C ASP A 128 29.53 -34.97 21.34
N ALA A 129 30.79 -35.41 21.41
CA ALA A 129 31.38 -36.37 20.49
C ALA A 129 30.75 -37.76 20.62
N ARG A 130 30.42 -38.19 21.85
CA ARG A 130 29.72 -39.46 22.10
C ARG A 130 28.34 -39.48 21.46
N TYR A 131 27.55 -38.41 21.63
CA TYR A 131 26.22 -38.26 21.05
C TYR A 131 26.24 -38.31 19.52
N ILE A 132 27.23 -37.66 18.90
CA ILE A 132 27.39 -37.67 17.44
C ILE A 132 27.92 -39.03 16.97
N GLY A 133 28.80 -39.65 17.75
CA GLY A 133 29.32 -40.98 17.52
C GLY A 133 30.19 -41.06 16.27
N ASN A 134 29.92 -42.05 15.42
CA ASN A 134 30.65 -42.32 14.18
C ASN A 134 29.81 -42.02 12.92
N ASP A 135 28.86 -41.09 13.02
CA ASP A 135 28.02 -40.70 11.90
C ASP A 135 28.88 -40.05 10.81
N LYS A 136 28.79 -40.58 9.58
CA LYS A 136 29.47 -39.99 8.40
C LYS A 136 28.79 -38.70 7.91
N GLU A 137 27.49 -38.58 8.16
CA GLU A 137 26.69 -37.40 7.83
C GLU A 137 25.75 -37.07 8.98
N ILE A 138 25.85 -35.85 9.50
CA ILE A 138 25.00 -35.39 10.60
C ILE A 138 23.68 -34.88 10.02
N SER A 139 22.57 -35.54 10.36
CA SER A 139 21.23 -35.07 9.96
C SER A 139 20.90 -33.72 10.60
N LEU A 140 20.01 -32.92 9.97
CA LEU A 140 19.60 -31.62 10.51
C LEU A 140 19.05 -31.74 11.94
N ARG A 141 18.22 -32.76 12.21
CA ARG A 141 17.66 -32.99 13.56
C ARG A 141 18.76 -33.26 14.59
N LYS A 142 19.75 -34.08 14.24
CA LYS A 142 20.88 -34.39 15.12
C LYS A 142 21.74 -33.15 15.36
N TYR A 143 21.98 -32.37 14.32
CA TYR A 143 22.68 -31.09 14.41
C TYR A 143 21.95 -30.07 15.29
N LEU A 144 20.63 -29.92 15.14
CA LEU A 144 19.84 -29.00 15.98
C LEU A 144 19.89 -29.41 17.45
N HIS A 145 19.74 -30.72 17.75
CA HIS A 145 19.91 -31.20 19.12
C HIS A 145 21.30 -30.89 19.65
N TYR A 146 22.34 -31.11 18.84
CA TYR A 146 23.71 -30.81 19.22
C TYR A 146 23.93 -29.31 19.50
N ARG A 147 23.49 -28.43 18.59
CA ARG A 147 23.56 -26.97 18.70
C ARG A 147 22.78 -26.40 19.88
N TYR A 148 21.66 -27.01 20.26
CA TYR A 148 20.84 -26.50 21.36
C TYR A 148 21.07 -27.20 22.69
N THR A 149 21.97 -28.18 22.75
CA THR A 149 22.31 -28.91 23.98
C THR A 149 23.78 -28.71 24.38
N TYR A 150 24.72 -28.88 23.45
CA TYR A 150 26.15 -28.94 23.76
C TYR A 150 26.95 -27.69 23.36
N TYR A 151 26.40 -26.83 22.50
CA TYR A 151 27.05 -25.58 22.11
C TYR A 151 27.14 -24.58 23.27
N GLU A 152 28.20 -23.78 23.28
CA GLU A 152 28.29 -22.64 24.17
C GLU A 152 27.14 -21.67 23.88
N ASN A 153 26.46 -21.19 24.93
CA ASN A 153 25.27 -20.34 24.83
C ASN A 153 24.08 -20.98 24.06
N SER A 154 23.98 -22.31 24.07
CA SER A 154 22.91 -23.09 23.42
C SER A 154 21.49 -22.55 23.69
N SER A 155 21.20 -22.20 24.95
CA SER A 155 19.90 -21.63 25.36
C SER A 155 19.61 -20.27 24.73
N TYR A 156 20.63 -19.43 24.55
CA TYR A 156 20.48 -18.13 23.89
C TYR A 156 20.29 -18.33 22.37
N LEU A 157 21.12 -19.16 21.75
CA LEU A 157 21.01 -19.49 20.31
C LEU A 157 19.62 -20.04 19.97
N PHE A 158 19.10 -20.96 20.80
CA PHE A 158 17.75 -21.48 20.62
C PHE A 158 16.70 -20.37 20.65
N LYS A 159 16.75 -19.48 21.64
CA LYS A 159 15.81 -18.34 21.79
C LYS A 159 15.87 -17.38 20.60
N VAL A 160 17.06 -17.10 20.09
CA VAL A 160 17.26 -16.23 18.92
C VAL A 160 16.71 -16.90 17.66
N ASP A 161 17.11 -18.14 17.39
CA ASP A 161 16.71 -18.87 16.19
C ASP A 161 15.18 -19.06 16.13
N ILE A 162 14.56 -19.49 17.25
CA ILE A 162 13.10 -19.66 17.32
C ILE A 162 12.38 -18.30 17.26
N GLY A 163 12.95 -17.25 17.86
CA GLY A 163 12.39 -15.91 17.85
C GLY A 163 12.29 -15.35 16.44
N PHE A 164 13.37 -15.42 15.66
CA PHE A 164 13.36 -15.01 14.25
C PHE A 164 12.46 -15.88 13.39
N LEU A 165 12.45 -17.21 13.58
CA LEU A 165 11.55 -18.09 12.85
C LEU A 165 10.08 -17.71 13.07
N LEU A 166 9.67 -17.53 14.32
CA LEU A 166 8.31 -17.12 14.67
C LEU A 166 7.98 -15.72 14.14
N LEU A 167 8.93 -14.78 14.20
CA LEU A 167 8.78 -13.45 13.63
C LEU A 167 8.47 -13.51 12.13
N TYR A 168 9.24 -14.28 11.35
CA TYR A 168 9.02 -14.43 9.91
C TYR A 168 7.69 -15.13 9.61
N LEU A 169 7.34 -16.19 10.35
CA LEU A 169 6.07 -16.89 10.20
C LEU A 169 4.86 -16.00 10.51
N LEU A 170 5.01 -15.06 11.44
CA LEU A 170 3.95 -14.11 11.79
C LEU A 170 3.84 -12.96 10.77
N ILE A 171 4.97 -12.42 10.31
CA ILE A 171 5.01 -11.19 9.50
C ILE A 171 4.85 -11.46 8.01
N ILE A 172 5.48 -12.51 7.45
CA ILE A 172 5.47 -12.71 6.00
C ILE A 172 4.04 -12.96 5.46
N PRO A 173 3.21 -13.86 6.04
CA PRO A 173 1.88 -14.12 5.53
C PRO A 173 0.96 -12.90 5.40
N PRO A 174 0.80 -12.01 6.41
CA PRO A 174 -0.04 -10.83 6.26
C PRO A 174 0.50 -9.83 5.23
N PHE A 175 1.83 -9.69 5.10
CA PHE A 175 2.42 -8.81 4.09
C PHE A 175 2.21 -9.33 2.66
N VAL A 176 2.43 -10.63 2.44
CA VAL A 176 2.11 -11.29 1.18
C VAL A 176 0.61 -11.17 0.89
N TRP A 177 -0.25 -11.48 1.87
CA TRP A 177 -1.68 -11.35 1.69
C TRP A 177 -2.09 -9.92 1.31
N ALA A 178 -1.60 -8.91 2.03
CA ALA A 178 -1.87 -7.51 1.74
C ALA A 178 -1.36 -7.12 0.35
N MET A 179 -0.21 -7.65 -0.08
CA MET A 179 0.35 -7.38 -1.39
C MET A 179 -0.54 -7.87 -2.53
N PHE A 180 -1.21 -9.02 -2.40
CA PHE A 180 -1.98 -9.59 -3.51
C PHE A 180 -3.49 -9.35 -3.40
N PHE A 181 -4.03 -9.35 -2.18
CA PHE A 181 -5.48 -9.45 -1.92
C PHE A 181 -6.11 -8.18 -1.33
N SER A 182 -5.32 -7.16 -0.99
CA SER A 182 -5.88 -5.85 -0.61
C SER A 182 -6.80 -5.36 -1.72
N ARG A 183 -8.06 -5.03 -1.40
CA ARG A 183 -9.04 -4.62 -2.41
C ARG A 183 -8.63 -3.30 -3.06
N ARG A 184 -8.44 -3.31 -4.38
CA ARG A 184 -8.30 -2.10 -5.21
C ARG A 184 -9.64 -1.39 -5.21
N GLN A 185 -9.69 -0.22 -4.58
CA GLN A 185 -10.85 0.65 -4.62
C GLN A 185 -11.08 1.15 -6.04
N ALA A 186 -12.36 1.36 -6.37
CA ALA A 186 -12.76 1.97 -7.63
C ALA A 186 -12.13 3.36 -7.80
N PRO A 187 -11.91 3.82 -9.04
CA PRO A 187 -11.64 5.22 -9.28
C PRO A 187 -12.87 6.08 -8.94
N LEU A 188 -12.63 7.37 -8.72
CA LEU A 188 -13.69 8.38 -8.74
C LEU A 188 -13.86 8.82 -10.19
N ILE A 189 -15.04 8.61 -10.75
CA ILE A 189 -15.37 8.95 -12.13
C ILE A 189 -16.07 10.30 -12.14
N ILE A 190 -15.58 11.18 -13.00
CA ILE A 190 -16.19 12.47 -13.31
C ILE A 190 -16.88 12.32 -14.65
N ASP A 191 -18.21 12.31 -14.66
CA ASP A 191 -19.01 12.32 -15.88
C ASP A 191 -19.37 13.76 -16.23
N ARG A 192 -18.82 14.23 -17.33
CA ARG A 192 -19.02 15.59 -17.82
C ARG A 192 -20.44 15.83 -18.33
N GLU A 193 -21.04 14.88 -19.04
CA GLU A 193 -22.38 15.06 -19.61
C GLU A 193 -23.42 15.20 -18.51
N ARG A 194 -23.31 14.36 -17.47
CA ARG A 194 -24.22 14.35 -16.33
C ARG A 194 -23.87 15.38 -15.24
N GLN A 195 -22.67 15.98 -15.29
CA GLN A 195 -22.13 16.89 -14.28
C GLN A 195 -22.07 16.26 -12.87
N ILE A 196 -21.64 15.00 -12.79
CA ILE A 196 -21.60 14.22 -11.54
C ILE A 196 -20.23 13.61 -11.28
N PHE A 197 -20.00 13.34 -10.00
CA PHE A 197 -18.89 12.56 -9.48
C PHE A 197 -19.45 11.28 -8.90
N TYR A 198 -18.94 10.11 -9.29
CA TYR A 198 -19.42 8.85 -8.77
C TYR A 198 -18.31 7.81 -8.61
N THR A 199 -18.50 6.88 -7.69
CA THR A 199 -17.57 5.77 -7.42
C THR A 199 -18.35 4.60 -6.80
N TRP A 200 -17.67 3.49 -6.53
CA TRP A 200 -18.24 2.38 -5.78
C TRP A 200 -17.24 1.82 -4.79
N TYR A 201 -17.74 1.29 -3.69
CA TYR A 201 -16.92 0.66 -2.67
C TYR A 201 -17.67 -0.48 -2.00
N LYS A 202 -17.00 -1.63 -1.84
CA LYS A 202 -17.60 -2.84 -1.26
C LYS A 202 -18.98 -3.19 -1.88
N GLY A 203 -19.19 -2.90 -3.16
CA GLY A 203 -20.43 -3.18 -3.87
C GLY A 203 -21.57 -2.17 -3.67
N LYS A 204 -21.33 -1.04 -2.98
CA LYS A 204 -22.29 0.07 -2.87
C LYS A 204 -21.89 1.23 -3.78
N ALA A 205 -22.84 1.87 -4.44
CA ALA A 205 -22.60 3.05 -5.27
C ALA A 205 -22.57 4.33 -4.43
N TYR A 206 -21.80 5.30 -4.89
CA TYR A 206 -21.76 6.65 -4.33
C TYR A 206 -21.72 7.67 -5.47
N ALA A 207 -22.52 8.73 -5.37
CA ALA A 207 -22.61 9.80 -6.35
C ALA A 207 -22.86 11.17 -5.70
N ALA A 208 -22.52 12.23 -6.40
CA ALA A 208 -22.92 13.60 -6.08
C ALA A 208 -22.90 14.44 -7.36
N ARG A 209 -23.82 15.41 -7.49
CA ARG A 209 -23.67 16.46 -8.51
C ARG A 209 -22.48 17.34 -8.14
N TYR A 210 -21.85 17.95 -9.14
CA TYR A 210 -20.70 18.82 -8.91
C TYR A 210 -20.87 19.88 -7.80
N PRO A 211 -22.01 20.59 -7.68
CA PRO A 211 -22.23 21.54 -6.58
C PRO A 211 -22.31 20.89 -5.18
N GLN A 212 -22.62 19.60 -5.10
CA GLN A 212 -22.84 18.87 -3.85
C GLN A 212 -21.56 18.17 -3.34
N VAL A 213 -20.56 17.98 -4.20
CA VAL A 213 -19.29 17.34 -3.83
C VAL A 213 -18.65 18.12 -2.68
N GLY A 214 -18.44 17.44 -1.56
CA GLY A 214 -17.70 18.01 -0.44
C GLY A 214 -16.20 17.96 -0.71
N MET A 215 -15.47 18.99 -0.30
CA MET A 215 -14.02 19.00 -0.31
C MET A 215 -13.54 19.39 1.10
N ALA A 216 -12.66 18.57 1.65
CA ALA A 216 -12.05 18.81 2.93
C ALA A 216 -10.57 18.42 2.89
N GLU A 217 -9.80 18.99 3.80
CA GLU A 217 -8.43 18.56 4.05
C GLU A 217 -8.24 18.29 5.53
N LYS A 218 -7.64 17.14 5.86
CA LYS A 218 -7.29 16.78 7.24
C LYS A 218 -5.90 16.18 7.25
N THR A 219 -5.01 16.68 8.10
CA THR A 219 -3.63 16.16 8.27
C THR A 219 -2.88 16.02 6.92
N ASN A 220 -2.93 17.06 6.07
CA ASN A 220 -2.38 17.09 4.71
C ASN A 220 -3.03 16.13 3.69
N ILE A 221 -4.16 15.50 4.01
CA ILE A 221 -4.89 14.61 3.11
C ILE A 221 -6.08 15.35 2.53
N MET A 222 -6.21 15.36 1.21
CA MET A 222 -7.37 15.91 0.52
C MET A 222 -8.43 14.82 0.35
N PHE A 223 -9.67 15.15 0.71
CA PHE A 223 -10.83 14.28 0.57
C PHE A 223 -11.87 14.92 -0.35
N LEU A 224 -12.44 14.11 -1.23
CA LEU A 224 -13.65 14.43 -1.97
C LEU A 224 -14.79 13.59 -1.40
N LYS A 225 -15.86 14.23 -0.94
CA LYS A 225 -17.01 13.56 -0.35
C LYS A 225 -18.12 13.40 -1.38
N VAL A 226 -18.52 12.15 -1.60
CA VAL A 226 -19.69 11.74 -2.39
C VAL A 226 -20.65 10.94 -1.51
N TYR A 227 -21.89 10.73 -1.93
CA TYR A 227 -22.94 10.16 -1.06
C TYR A 227 -23.50 8.88 -1.63
N GLY A 228 -23.96 7.97 -0.79
CA GLY A 228 -24.67 6.76 -1.18
C GLY A 228 -25.88 6.55 -0.28
N LEU A 229 -26.60 5.46 -0.49
CA LEU A 229 -27.69 5.04 0.38
C LEU A 229 -27.24 3.81 1.19
N ASP A 230 -27.56 3.81 2.47
CA ASP A 230 -27.40 2.64 3.32
C ASP A 230 -28.56 1.63 3.12
N GLU A 231 -28.59 0.59 3.94
CA GLU A 231 -29.64 -0.44 3.88
C GLU A 231 -31.02 0.07 4.29
N ASN A 232 -31.09 1.20 5.00
CA ASN A 232 -32.31 1.86 5.43
C ASN A 232 -32.71 3.03 4.51
N ASN A 233 -32.09 3.14 3.33
CA ASN A 233 -32.22 4.28 2.40
C ASN A 233 -31.85 5.63 3.03
N GLN A 234 -30.98 5.64 4.04
CA GLN A 234 -30.42 6.86 4.60
C GLN A 234 -29.18 7.28 3.83
N LEU A 235 -29.03 8.59 3.66
CA LEU A 235 -27.90 9.18 2.96
C LEU A 235 -26.62 9.04 3.77
N ILE A 236 -25.61 8.38 3.21
CA ILE A 236 -24.30 8.18 3.85
C ILE A 236 -23.18 8.82 3.04
N GLY A 237 -22.29 9.54 3.72
CA GLY A 237 -21.11 10.14 3.12
C GLY A 237 -19.95 9.17 2.93
N ARG A 238 -19.20 9.33 1.85
CA ARG A 238 -17.93 8.64 1.62
C ARG A 238 -16.84 9.62 1.20
N GLY A 239 -15.77 9.67 1.98
CA GLY A 239 -14.53 10.32 1.58
C GLY A 239 -13.74 9.47 0.58
N PHE A 240 -13.40 10.07 -0.55
CA PHE A 240 -12.46 9.55 -1.53
C PHE A 240 -11.15 10.33 -1.44
N ILE A 241 -10.01 9.62 -1.38
CA ILE A 241 -8.68 10.24 -1.30
C ILE A 241 -7.99 10.13 -2.66
N PRO A 242 -7.87 11.21 -3.44
CA PRO A 242 -7.19 11.18 -4.72
C PRO A 242 -5.68 11.06 -4.56
N ASN A 243 -5.03 10.41 -5.53
CA ASN A 243 -3.57 10.34 -5.58
C ASN A 243 -2.97 11.61 -6.20
N VAL A 244 -2.99 12.72 -5.48
CA VAL A 244 -2.54 14.04 -5.97
C VAL A 244 -1.04 14.14 -6.22
N SER A 245 -0.24 13.30 -5.58
CA SER A 245 1.20 13.17 -5.80
C SER A 245 1.68 11.73 -5.60
N SER A 246 2.94 11.45 -5.96
CA SER A 246 3.55 10.12 -5.74
C SER A 246 3.56 9.68 -4.26
N TYR A 247 3.49 10.64 -3.34
CA TYR A 247 3.57 10.43 -1.89
C TYR A 247 2.26 10.74 -1.16
N SER A 248 1.13 10.85 -1.88
CA SER A 248 -0.19 11.03 -1.24
C SER A 248 -0.52 9.92 -0.24
N PHE A 249 -0.05 8.69 -0.49
CA PHE A 249 -0.21 7.56 0.43
C PHE A 249 0.51 7.74 1.77
N ALA A 250 1.54 8.58 1.82
CA ALA A 250 2.34 8.88 3.00
C ALA A 250 1.97 10.24 3.63
N PHE A 251 0.90 10.88 3.15
CA PHE A 251 0.43 12.19 3.64
C PHE A 251 1.44 13.34 3.39
N LEU A 252 2.29 13.20 2.37
CA LEU A 252 3.34 14.16 2.00
C LEU A 252 2.98 14.96 0.74
N SER A 253 1.69 15.15 0.44
CA SER A 253 1.27 15.95 -0.70
C SER A 253 1.29 17.44 -0.38
N SER A 254 1.91 18.23 -1.27
CA SER A 254 1.94 19.68 -1.11
C SER A 254 0.58 20.32 -1.44
N GLY A 255 0.33 21.53 -0.92
CA GLY A 255 -0.84 22.32 -1.32
C GLY A 255 -0.90 22.60 -2.82
N ASN A 256 0.27 22.74 -3.47
CA ASN A 256 0.38 22.90 -4.92
C ASN A 256 -0.13 21.67 -5.68
N ASP A 257 0.23 20.46 -5.24
CA ASP A 257 -0.21 19.21 -5.87
C ASP A 257 -1.73 19.05 -5.77
N LYS A 258 -2.30 19.38 -4.60
CA LYS A 258 -3.75 19.37 -4.35
C LYS A 258 -4.47 20.38 -5.24
N GLY A 259 -3.98 21.61 -5.30
CA GLY A 259 -4.55 22.66 -6.14
C GLY A 259 -4.51 22.33 -7.63
N LEU A 260 -3.39 21.77 -8.12
CA LEU A 260 -3.29 21.32 -9.51
C LEU A 260 -4.26 20.16 -9.81
N ALA A 261 -4.39 19.21 -8.88
CA ALA A 261 -5.33 18.11 -9.03
C ALA A 261 -6.79 18.59 -9.10
N VAL A 262 -7.19 19.46 -8.19
CA VAL A 262 -8.53 20.06 -8.16
C VAL A 262 -8.78 20.89 -9.42
N ALA A 263 -7.81 21.69 -9.86
CA ALA A 263 -7.92 22.47 -11.08
C ALA A 263 -8.09 21.59 -12.32
N PHE A 264 -7.37 20.47 -12.40
CA PHE A 264 -7.53 19.50 -13.48
C PHE A 264 -8.95 18.92 -13.50
N MET A 265 -9.47 18.46 -12.36
CA MET A 265 -10.81 17.86 -12.25
C MET A 265 -11.91 18.84 -12.66
N VAL A 266 -11.89 20.07 -12.13
CA VAL A 266 -12.94 21.06 -12.38
C VAL A 266 -12.87 21.63 -13.80
N LYS A 267 -11.66 21.90 -14.33
CA LYS A 267 -11.52 22.36 -15.72
C LYS A 267 -11.96 21.32 -16.72
N PHE A 268 -11.66 20.04 -16.47
CA PHE A 268 -12.18 18.95 -17.29
C PHE A 268 -13.71 18.93 -17.29
N LEU A 269 -14.32 18.98 -16.11
CA LEU A 269 -15.77 18.92 -15.95
C LEU A 269 -16.47 20.06 -16.68
N LEU A 270 -16.01 21.30 -16.50
CA LEU A 270 -16.70 22.48 -17.01
C LEU A 270 -16.33 22.79 -18.47
N ASN A 271 -15.04 22.72 -18.80
CA ASN A 271 -14.52 23.18 -20.09
C ASN A 271 -14.15 22.01 -21.03
N GLY A 272 -14.27 20.77 -20.58
CA GLY A 272 -14.00 19.57 -21.38
C GLY A 272 -12.51 19.19 -21.44
N LYS A 273 -12.24 18.11 -22.18
CA LYS A 273 -10.90 17.54 -22.31
C LYS A 273 -9.88 18.55 -22.81
N GLU A 274 -10.21 19.34 -23.83
CA GLU A 274 -9.29 20.31 -24.45
C GLU A 274 -8.77 21.39 -23.47
N ALA A 275 -9.45 21.61 -22.34
CA ALA A 275 -8.98 22.50 -21.30
C ALA A 275 -7.85 21.92 -20.43
N VAL A 276 -7.63 20.60 -20.49
CA VAL A 276 -6.70 19.86 -19.63
C VAL A 276 -5.76 18.92 -20.39
N SER A 277 -6.10 18.46 -21.59
CA SER A 277 -5.30 17.54 -22.40
C SER A 277 -5.62 17.66 -23.88
N LYS A 278 -4.61 17.53 -24.74
CA LYS A 278 -4.74 17.41 -26.20
C LYS A 278 -5.06 15.99 -26.67
N VAL A 279 -4.88 15.00 -25.80
CA VAL A 279 -5.02 13.58 -26.14
C VAL A 279 -5.88 12.85 -25.13
N ASP A 280 -6.51 11.78 -25.59
CA ASP A 280 -7.12 10.78 -24.71
C ASP A 280 -6.00 10.01 -24.00
N TYR A 281 -6.29 9.53 -22.79
CA TYR A 281 -5.31 8.85 -21.97
C TYR A 281 -5.91 7.68 -21.23
N LYS A 282 -5.19 6.56 -21.22
CA LYS A 282 -5.48 5.41 -20.36
C LYS A 282 -4.18 4.91 -19.77
N ARG A 283 -4.12 4.89 -18.44
CA ARG A 283 -2.96 4.37 -17.72
C ARG A 283 -2.96 2.85 -17.78
N HIS A 284 -1.76 2.28 -17.96
CA HIS A 284 -1.61 0.83 -17.92
C HIS A 284 -2.03 0.29 -16.54
N GLU A 285 -2.79 -0.80 -16.53
CA GLU A 285 -3.19 -1.47 -15.29
C GLU A 285 -1.97 -2.07 -14.58
N PRO A 286 -1.98 -2.18 -13.25
CA PRO A 286 -0.93 -2.90 -12.54
C PRO A 286 -0.97 -4.40 -12.91
N LEU A 287 0.18 -4.97 -13.28
CA LEU A 287 0.34 -6.33 -13.80
C LEU A 287 -0.20 -7.43 -12.87
N ILE A 288 -0.12 -7.23 -11.56
CA ILE A 288 -0.48 -8.23 -10.56
C ILE A 288 -1.35 -7.51 -9.53
N TRP A 289 -2.66 -7.71 -9.49
CA TRP A 289 -3.55 -7.24 -8.41
C TRP A 289 -4.86 -8.05 -8.46
N TRP A 290 -4.98 -9.08 -7.62
CA TRP A 290 -6.06 -10.07 -7.77
C TRP A 290 -7.41 -9.62 -7.23
N SER A 291 -7.43 -8.61 -6.36
CA SER A 291 -8.64 -8.14 -5.70
C SER A 291 -9.01 -6.73 -6.17
N LYS A 292 -10.11 -6.60 -6.92
CA LYS A 292 -10.71 -5.32 -7.33
C LYS A 292 -12.10 -5.17 -6.70
N ASP A 293 -12.46 -3.96 -6.31
CA ASP A 293 -13.83 -3.68 -5.87
C ASP A 293 -14.81 -3.95 -7.00
N LYS A 294 -15.78 -4.83 -6.72
CA LYS A 294 -16.81 -5.21 -7.68
C LYS A 294 -17.68 -4.00 -7.97
N ARG A 295 -17.81 -3.66 -9.26
CA ARG A 295 -18.78 -2.68 -9.74
C ARG A 295 -20.19 -3.21 -9.45
N PRO A 296 -21.07 -2.44 -8.79
CA PRO A 296 -22.47 -2.82 -8.57
C PRO A 296 -23.15 -3.08 -9.92
N ALA A 297 -23.94 -4.15 -10.03
CA ALA A 297 -24.64 -4.51 -11.27
C ALA A 297 -25.73 -3.48 -11.64
N ASP A 298 -26.32 -2.87 -10.63
CA ASP A 298 -27.39 -1.88 -10.66
C ASP A 298 -26.87 -0.44 -10.51
N LEU A 299 -25.58 -0.19 -10.74
CA LEU A 299 -24.94 1.13 -10.57
C LEU A 299 -25.71 2.26 -11.28
N GLU A 300 -26.10 2.04 -12.53
CA GLU A 300 -26.83 3.05 -13.33
C GLU A 300 -28.24 3.33 -12.79
N ALA A 301 -28.84 2.39 -12.07
CA ALA A 301 -30.13 2.58 -11.40
C ALA A 301 -29.96 3.23 -10.01
N GLN A 302 -28.88 2.90 -9.29
CA GLN A 302 -28.59 3.49 -7.97
C GLN A 302 -28.24 4.98 -8.06
N ILE A 303 -27.48 5.41 -9.08
CA ILE A 303 -27.02 6.79 -9.20
C ILE A 303 -28.20 7.79 -9.18
N PRO A 304 -29.24 7.67 -10.03
CA PRO A 304 -30.38 8.58 -10.00
C PRO A 304 -31.10 8.63 -8.64
N LEU A 305 -31.24 7.48 -7.97
CA LEU A 305 -31.88 7.39 -6.65
C LEU A 305 -31.10 8.15 -5.59
N ILE A 306 -29.78 7.95 -5.55
CA ILE A 306 -28.87 8.66 -4.66
C ILE A 306 -28.97 10.17 -4.89
N LEU A 307 -28.92 10.60 -6.16
CA LEU A 307 -28.96 12.01 -6.50
C LEU A 307 -30.32 12.65 -6.15
N ALA A 308 -31.43 11.96 -6.39
CA ALA A 308 -32.76 12.46 -6.02
C ALA A 308 -32.90 12.67 -4.51
N GLU A 309 -32.40 11.73 -3.71
CA GLU A 309 -32.44 11.85 -2.24
C GLU A 309 -31.49 12.94 -1.73
N LEU A 310 -30.31 13.07 -2.34
CA LEU A 310 -29.36 14.14 -2.06
C LEU A 310 -29.91 15.52 -2.45
N ASP A 311 -30.64 15.62 -3.55
CA ASP A 311 -31.33 16.83 -4.00
C ASP A 311 -32.46 17.20 -3.03
N ARG A 312 -33.16 16.20 -2.45
CA ARG A 312 -34.27 16.38 -1.50
C ARG A 312 -33.81 16.85 -0.12
N LEU A 313 -32.78 16.22 0.43
CA LEU A 313 -32.30 16.47 1.80
C LEU A 313 -31.25 17.58 1.86
N GLY A 314 -30.60 17.86 0.73
CA GLY A 314 -29.36 18.60 0.72
C GLY A 314 -28.19 17.74 1.23
N PRO A 315 -26.96 18.09 0.86
CA PRO A 315 -25.82 17.40 1.41
C PRO A 315 -25.64 17.79 2.90
N PRO A 316 -25.41 16.83 3.82
CA PRO A 316 -25.22 17.12 5.23
C PRO A 316 -24.10 18.14 5.45
N ASP A 317 -24.38 19.20 6.22
CA ASP A 317 -23.44 20.29 6.49
C ASP A 317 -22.55 20.00 7.73
N GLU A 318 -22.96 19.12 8.64
CA GLU A 318 -22.25 18.78 9.88
C GLU A 318 -20.97 17.94 9.68
N ASP A 319 -20.72 17.49 8.45
CA ASP A 319 -20.07 16.19 8.26
C ASP A 319 -18.78 16.28 7.41
N LEU A 320 -18.26 17.50 7.22
CA LEU A 320 -17.00 17.75 6.52
C LEU A 320 -15.80 17.87 7.50
N SER A 321 -16.04 17.77 8.81
CA SER A 321 -15.04 17.85 9.88
C SER A 321 -14.57 16.50 10.46
N GLU A 322 -15.19 15.38 10.09
CA GLU A 322 -14.79 14.04 10.56
C GLU A 322 -13.49 13.51 9.95
#